data_AF-A0A3A3FWE5-F1
#
_entry.id   AF-A0A3A3FWE5-F1
#
_cell.length_a   1.000
_cell.length_b   1.000
_cell.length_c   1.000
_cell.angle_alpha   90.00
_cell.angle_beta   90.00
_cell.angle_gamma   90.00
#
_symmetry.space_group_name_H-M   'P 1'
#
loop_
_entity.id
_entity.type
_entity.pdbx_description
1 polymer ?
#
loop_
_entity_poly.entity_id
_entity_poly.type
_entity_poly.pdbx_seq_one_letter_code
_entity_poly.pdbx_strand_id
1 'polypeptide(L)'
;MSRVHARPGTAPRIAILRAPAVQALIIQTFSFVLVVALALLVAPAGVEVSVAAATLLQGAAAAALSRWRRLAAWWLPIQFLFPVAVVVLLAVRLPPWIFLCAFLVLLPLYWTTFRTQVPFYPSGRATWLAVEKLLPSKSDIRMIDIGSGFGGMVMHLAEHRPSGDFQGIELAPLPWLASRLIARLRRNPARFMRGDYENLSLASYDVVFAYLSPAAMPALWHKACAEMHSGSLLLSLEFPVPGAEPQLMLHPQEGGPELYGWYM
;
A
#
# COMPACT_ATOMS: atom_id res chain seq x y z
N MET A 1 -3.54 -17.93 -41.85
CA MET A 1 -4.35 -18.42 -40.70
C MET A 1 -3.40 -19.07 -39.69
N SER A 2 -3.12 -18.42 -38.57
CA SER A 2 -2.72 -19.09 -37.33
C SER A 2 -2.95 -18.12 -36.18
N ARG A 3 -4.09 -18.25 -35.49
CA ARG A 3 -4.43 -17.47 -34.30
C ARG A 3 -3.77 -18.16 -33.11
N VAL A 4 -2.75 -17.56 -32.54
CA VAL A 4 -2.23 -17.95 -31.23
C VAL A 4 -3.22 -17.44 -30.18
N HIS A 5 -4.04 -18.35 -29.63
CA HIS A 5 -4.85 -18.07 -28.45
C HIS A 5 -3.93 -17.93 -27.23
N ALA A 6 -3.66 -16.69 -26.84
CA ALA A 6 -3.13 -16.39 -25.51
C ALA A 6 -4.17 -16.82 -24.47
N ARG A 7 -3.83 -17.83 -23.65
CA ARG A 7 -4.65 -18.22 -22.50
C ARG A 7 -4.59 -17.08 -21.47
N PRO A 8 -5.71 -16.75 -20.80
CA PRO A 8 -5.69 -15.79 -19.71
C PRO A 8 -4.76 -16.31 -18.61
N GLY A 9 -3.76 -15.50 -18.26
CA GLY A 9 -2.80 -15.81 -17.20
C GLY A 9 -3.53 -15.95 -15.88
N THR A 10 -3.61 -17.18 -15.36
CA THR A 10 -3.98 -17.40 -13.97
C THR A 10 -2.91 -16.75 -13.11
N ALA A 11 -3.29 -15.75 -12.32
CA ALA A 11 -2.43 -15.15 -11.31
C ALA A 11 -1.73 -16.27 -10.50
N PRO A 12 -0.42 -16.17 -10.21
CA PRO A 12 0.26 -17.18 -9.44
C PRO A 12 -0.44 -17.31 -8.08
N ARG A 13 -1.04 -18.47 -7.81
CA ARG A 13 -1.52 -18.79 -6.47
C ARG A 13 -0.30 -18.78 -5.57
N ILE A 14 -0.07 -17.68 -4.86
CA ILE A 14 0.89 -17.65 -3.75
C ILE A 14 0.41 -18.74 -2.81
N ALA A 15 1.12 -19.87 -2.77
CA ALA A 15 0.87 -20.89 -1.78
C ALA A 15 0.93 -20.17 -0.42
N ILE A 16 -0.16 -20.16 0.33
CA ILE A 16 -0.31 -19.35 1.56
C ILE A 16 0.88 -19.58 2.52
N LEU A 17 1.42 -20.81 2.53
CA LEU A 17 2.62 -21.21 3.27
C LEU A 17 3.93 -20.50 2.88
N ARG A 18 3.98 -19.90 1.70
CA ARG A 18 5.12 -19.10 1.20
C ARG A 18 4.98 -17.61 1.53
N ALA A 19 3.82 -17.15 1.99
CA ALA A 19 3.67 -15.76 2.39
C ALA A 19 4.60 -15.46 3.58
N PRO A 20 5.40 -14.37 3.54
CA PRO A 20 6.37 -14.07 4.60
C PRO A 20 5.76 -14.02 6.01
N ALA A 21 4.56 -13.47 6.14
CA ALA A 21 3.84 -13.42 7.42
C ALA A 21 3.46 -14.81 7.96
N VAL A 22 3.08 -15.74 7.08
CA VAL A 22 2.75 -17.12 7.47
C VAL A 22 4.02 -17.88 7.88
N GLN A 23 5.12 -17.69 7.14
CA GLN A 23 6.41 -18.24 7.54
C GLN A 23 6.89 -17.67 8.88
N ALA A 24 6.74 -16.36 9.08
CA ALA A 24 7.09 -15.71 10.33
C ALA A 24 6.29 -16.26 11.51
N LEU A 25 4.98 -16.48 11.33
CA LEU A 25 4.11 -17.09 12.32
C LEU A 25 4.55 -18.53 12.66
N ILE A 26 4.79 -19.36 11.65
CA ILE A 26 5.27 -20.74 11.86
C ILE A 26 6.58 -20.74 12.65
N ILE A 27 7.51 -19.85 12.30
CA ILE A 27 8.79 -19.71 13.01
C ILE A 27 8.56 -19.31 14.46
N GLN A 28 7.67 -18.35 14.74
CA GLN A 28 7.35 -17.96 16.12
C GLN A 28 6.75 -19.10 16.94
N THR A 29 5.77 -19.80 16.38
CA THR A 29 5.14 -20.94 17.06
C THR A 29 6.17 -22.01 17.36
N PHE A 30 7.04 -22.33 16.40
CA PHE A 30 8.11 -23.30 16.61
C PHE A 30 9.11 -22.83 17.68
N SER A 31 9.56 -21.58 17.63
CA SER A 31 10.46 -21.00 18.64
C SER A 31 9.84 -21.00 20.04
N PHE A 32 8.54 -20.70 20.16
CA PHE A 32 7.81 -20.79 21.42
C PHE A 32 7.81 -22.21 21.98
N VAL A 33 7.41 -23.19 21.17
CA VAL A 33 7.39 -24.61 21.57
C VAL A 33 8.79 -25.09 21.97
N LEU A 34 9.82 -24.71 21.21
CA LEU A 34 11.21 -25.05 21.51
C LEU A 34 11.66 -24.49 22.87
N VAL A 35 11.40 -23.22 23.14
CA VAL A 35 11.79 -22.59 24.42
C VAL A 35 11.04 -23.20 25.60
N VAL A 36 9.74 -23.47 25.45
CA VAL A 36 8.94 -24.14 26.48
C VAL A 36 9.48 -25.55 26.74
N ALA A 37 9.78 -26.32 25.69
CA ALA A 37 10.34 -27.66 25.84
C ALA A 37 11.70 -27.65 26.55
N LEU A 38 12.57 -26.70 26.21
CA LEU A 38 13.87 -26.53 26.88
C LEU A 38 13.70 -26.13 28.35
N ALA A 39 12.77 -25.22 28.66
CA ALA A 39 12.48 -24.83 30.04
C ALA A 39 11.97 -26.03 30.87
N LEU A 40 11.07 -26.85 30.31
CA LEU A 40 10.58 -28.06 30.95
C LEU A 40 11.67 -29.13 31.13
N LEU A 41 12.63 -29.21 30.21
CA LEU A 41 13.74 -30.16 30.29
C LEU A 41 14.73 -29.82 31.40
N VAL A 42 14.99 -28.53 31.65
CA VAL A 42 15.94 -28.08 32.68
C VAL A 42 15.29 -27.93 34.07
N ALA A 43 13.96 -27.86 34.14
CA ALA A 43 13.23 -27.70 35.39
C ALA A 43 13.52 -28.80 36.45
N PRO A 44 13.63 -30.11 36.10
CA PRO A 44 14.00 -31.15 37.08
C PRO A 44 15.40 -30.97 37.67
N ALA A 45 16.30 -30.25 37.00
CA ALA A 45 17.62 -29.91 37.50
C ALA A 45 17.61 -28.69 38.45
N GLY A 46 16.44 -28.15 38.79
CA GLY A 46 16.28 -26.97 39.64
C GLY A 46 16.57 -25.64 38.92
N VAL A 47 16.70 -25.65 37.59
CA VAL A 47 16.92 -24.42 36.81
C VAL A 47 15.57 -23.79 36.47
N GLU A 48 15.30 -22.63 37.07
CA GLU A 48 14.10 -21.84 36.77
C GLU A 48 14.36 -20.87 35.61
N VAL A 49 13.61 -21.02 34.52
CA VAL A 49 13.65 -20.09 33.39
C VAL A 49 12.61 -19.00 33.62
N SER A 50 13.06 -17.76 33.87
CA SER A 50 12.14 -16.63 34.04
C SER A 50 11.38 -16.31 32.76
N VAL A 51 10.20 -15.72 32.88
CA VAL A 51 9.39 -15.28 31.72
C VAL A 51 10.17 -14.33 30.83
N ALA A 52 10.95 -13.41 31.41
CA ALA A 52 11.81 -12.50 30.66
C ALA A 52 12.87 -13.24 29.85
N ALA A 53 13.57 -14.21 30.46
CA ALA A 53 14.57 -15.02 29.77
C ALA A 53 13.94 -15.85 28.65
N ALA A 54 12.81 -16.52 28.91
CA ALA A 54 12.08 -17.29 27.90
C ALA A 54 11.66 -16.42 26.71
N THR A 55 11.18 -15.20 26.97
CA THR A 55 10.74 -14.26 25.93
C THR A 55 11.90 -13.81 25.03
N LEU A 56 13.04 -13.47 25.63
CA LEU A 56 14.25 -13.09 24.87
C LEU A 56 14.82 -14.26 24.07
N LEU A 57 14.83 -15.47 24.66
CA LEU A 57 15.24 -16.70 23.98
C LEU A 57 14.33 -17.03 22.79
N GLN A 58 13.01 -16.88 22.96
CA GLN A 58 12.05 -17.08 21.86
C GLN A 58 12.32 -16.08 20.73
N GLY A 59 12.45 -14.79 21.06
CA GLY A 59 12.72 -13.75 20.07
C GLY A 59 14.05 -13.99 19.33
N ALA A 60 15.11 -14.36 20.04
CA ALA A 60 16.41 -14.66 19.46
C ALA A 60 16.34 -15.89 18.54
N ALA A 61 15.70 -16.97 18.98
CA ALA A 61 15.49 -18.17 18.16
C ALA A 61 14.67 -17.85 16.91
N ALA A 62 13.58 -17.09 17.04
CA ALA A 62 12.71 -16.72 15.93
C ALA A 62 13.46 -15.84 14.91
N ALA A 63 14.26 -14.88 15.36
CA ALA A 63 15.08 -14.04 14.48
C ALA A 63 16.16 -14.87 13.76
N ALA A 64 16.84 -15.79 14.46
CA ALA A 64 17.84 -16.67 13.88
C ALA A 64 17.23 -17.61 12.81
N LEU A 65 16.10 -18.23 13.11
CA LEU A 65 15.36 -19.07 12.16
C LEU A 65 14.84 -18.26 10.97
N SER A 66 14.41 -17.02 11.19
CA SER A 66 13.97 -16.11 10.11
C SER A 66 15.11 -15.73 9.18
N ARG A 67 16.31 -15.49 9.73
CA ARG A 67 17.54 -15.30 8.94
C ARG A 67 17.91 -16.56 8.16
N TRP A 68 17.83 -17.74 8.79
CA TRP A 68 18.10 -19.02 8.14
C TRP A 68 17.13 -19.29 6.98
N ARG A 69 15.85 -18.95 7.16
CA ARG A 69 14.82 -19.00 6.11
C ARG A 69 14.92 -17.88 5.07
N ARG A 70 15.93 -17.01 5.16
CA ARG A 70 16.18 -15.89 4.24
C ARG A 70 15.00 -14.92 4.11
N LEU A 71 14.25 -14.71 5.20
CA LEU A 71 13.30 -13.62 5.26
C LEU A 71 14.03 -12.27 5.15
N ALA A 72 13.37 -11.26 4.59
CA ALA A 72 13.94 -9.93 4.44
C ALA A 72 14.43 -9.38 5.78
N ALA A 73 15.51 -8.58 5.77
CA ALA A 73 16.22 -8.18 6.99
C ALA A 73 15.35 -7.50 8.05
N TRP A 74 14.32 -6.75 7.64
CA TRP A 74 13.36 -6.11 8.54
C TRP A 74 12.47 -7.09 9.33
N TRP A 75 12.34 -8.34 8.89
CA TRP A 75 11.61 -9.37 9.64
C TRP A 75 12.32 -9.76 10.94
N LEU A 76 13.64 -9.62 11.01
CA LEU A 76 14.40 -10.03 12.19
C LEU A 76 14.07 -9.20 13.43
N PRO A 77 14.12 -7.84 13.40
CA PRO A 77 13.70 -7.06 14.56
C PRO A 77 12.23 -7.30 14.89
N ILE A 78 11.34 -7.49 13.90
CA ILE A 78 9.93 -7.85 14.14
C ILE A 78 9.85 -9.16 14.92
N GLN A 79 10.57 -10.20 14.49
CA GLN A 79 10.54 -11.52 15.12
C GLN A 79 11.17 -11.53 16.52
N PHE A 80 12.20 -10.73 16.73
CA PHE A 80 12.79 -10.59 18.06
C PHE A 80 11.85 -9.86 19.02
N LEU A 81 11.27 -8.73 18.60
CA LEU A 81 10.46 -7.87 19.45
C LEU A 81 9.03 -8.37 19.64
N PHE A 82 8.49 -9.20 18.75
CA PHE A 82 7.12 -9.71 18.83
C PHE A 82 6.78 -10.37 20.17
N PRO A 83 7.52 -11.39 20.67
CA PRO A 83 7.20 -12.00 21.97
C PRO A 83 7.35 -11.01 23.13
N VAL A 84 8.31 -10.08 23.06
CA VAL A 84 8.48 -9.01 24.04
C VAL A 84 7.23 -8.12 24.08
N ALA A 85 6.75 -7.69 22.92
CA ALA A 85 5.53 -6.89 22.79
C ALA A 85 4.30 -7.63 23.34
N VAL A 86 4.17 -8.93 23.08
CA VAL A 86 3.07 -9.74 23.63
C VAL A 86 3.11 -9.76 25.15
N VAL A 87 4.26 -10.05 25.76
CA VAL A 87 4.38 -10.08 27.24
C VAL A 87 4.12 -8.71 27.85
N VAL A 88 4.64 -7.64 27.26
CA VAL A 88 4.37 -6.27 27.70
C VAL A 88 2.87 -5.95 27.62
N LEU A 89 2.20 -6.28 26.51
CA LEU A 89 0.78 -6.04 26.33
C LEU A 89 -0.07 -6.82 27.34
N LEU A 90 0.30 -8.08 27.63
CA LEU A 90 -0.34 -8.89 28.66
C LEU A 90 -0.13 -8.31 30.06
N ALA A 91 1.06 -7.77 30.35
CA ALA A 91 1.37 -7.14 31.62
C ALA A 91 0.61 -5.82 31.84
N VAL A 92 0.44 -5.02 30.78
CA VAL A 92 -0.33 -3.76 30.80
C VAL A 92 -1.83 -4.00 30.94
N ARG A 93 -2.32 -5.22 30.64
CA ARG A 93 -3.75 -5.61 30.73
C ARG A 93 -4.68 -4.66 29.98
N LEU A 94 -4.29 -4.32 28.74
CA LEU A 94 -5.13 -3.44 27.91
C LEU A 94 -6.52 -4.06 27.69
N PRO A 95 -7.59 -3.26 27.77
CA PRO A 95 -8.93 -3.72 27.46
C PRO A 95 -9.01 -4.30 26.03
N PRO A 96 -9.66 -5.47 25.84
CA PRO A 96 -9.78 -6.12 24.53
C PRO A 96 -10.37 -5.23 23.42
N TRP A 97 -11.25 -4.29 23.79
CA TRP A 97 -11.89 -3.39 22.83
C TRP A 97 -10.90 -2.47 22.11
N ILE A 98 -9.73 -2.16 22.70
CA ILE A 98 -8.70 -1.35 22.03
C ILE A 98 -8.19 -2.06 20.78
N PHE A 99 -7.90 -3.35 20.89
CA PHE A 99 -7.47 -4.17 19.75
C PHE A 99 -8.58 -4.31 18.72
N LEU A 100 -9.83 -4.44 19.16
CA LEU A 100 -10.98 -4.45 18.26
C LEU A 100 -11.12 -3.12 17.52
N CYS A 101 -11.02 -1.98 18.20
CA CYS A 101 -11.05 -0.67 17.57
C CYS A 101 -9.91 -0.49 16.56
N ALA A 102 -8.68 -0.87 16.93
CA ALA A 102 -7.55 -0.84 16.01
C ALA A 102 -7.80 -1.70 14.77
N PHE A 103 -8.31 -2.92 14.95
CA PHE A 103 -8.70 -3.80 13.85
C PHE A 103 -9.79 -3.17 12.96
N LEU A 104 -10.84 -2.60 13.55
CA LEU A 104 -11.94 -1.95 12.84
C LEU A 104 -11.52 -0.68 12.09
N VAL A 105 -10.42 -0.03 12.48
CA VAL A 105 -9.82 1.09 11.75
C VAL A 105 -8.91 0.60 10.63
N LEU A 106 -8.05 -0.39 10.90
CA LEU A 106 -7.12 -0.95 9.93
C LEU A 106 -7.82 -1.71 8.81
N LEU A 107 -8.91 -2.42 9.11
CA LEU A 107 -9.68 -3.22 8.15
C LEU A 107 -10.19 -2.38 6.95
N PRO A 108 -10.92 -1.26 7.14
CA PRO A 108 -11.38 -0.45 6.02
C PRO A 108 -10.29 0.43 5.41
N LEU A 109 -9.16 0.66 6.11
CA LEU A 109 -7.99 1.37 5.57
C LEU A 109 -7.20 0.50 4.59
N TYR A 110 -6.95 -0.76 4.94
CA TYR A 110 -6.18 -1.74 4.14
C TYR A 110 -7.08 -2.77 3.46
N TRP A 111 -8.36 -2.42 3.26
CA TRP A 111 -9.46 -3.30 2.83
C TRP A 111 -9.11 -4.19 1.64
N THR A 112 -8.35 -3.69 0.68
CA THR A 112 -8.03 -4.39 -0.57
C THR A 112 -6.54 -4.62 -0.79
N THR A 113 -5.67 -4.16 0.11
CA THR A 113 -4.22 -4.27 -0.05
C THR A 113 -3.77 -5.72 -0.21
N PHE A 114 -4.47 -6.67 0.41
CA PHE A 114 -4.19 -8.11 0.25
C PHE A 114 -4.46 -8.66 -1.17
N ARG A 115 -5.25 -7.95 -1.99
CA ARG A 115 -5.54 -8.30 -3.39
C ARG A 115 -4.78 -7.42 -4.37
N THR A 116 -4.83 -6.10 -4.17
CA THR A 116 -4.26 -5.12 -5.12
C THR A 116 -2.77 -4.92 -4.96
N GLN A 117 -2.21 -5.28 -3.79
CA GLN A 117 -0.82 -4.98 -3.43
C GLN A 117 -0.51 -3.48 -3.50
N VAL A 118 -1.54 -2.65 -3.27
CA VAL A 118 -1.44 -1.19 -3.17
C VAL A 118 -1.78 -0.81 -1.72
N PRO A 119 -0.78 -0.68 -0.83
CA PRO A 119 -0.96 -0.12 0.50
C PRO A 119 -1.23 1.39 0.42
N PHE A 120 -1.86 1.95 1.46
CA PHE A 120 -2.05 3.39 1.55
C PHE A 120 -0.73 4.12 1.83
N TYR A 121 -0.28 4.91 0.86
CA TYR A 121 0.81 5.88 0.99
C TYR A 121 0.37 7.22 0.38
N PRO A 122 0.24 8.30 1.18
CA PRO A 122 -0.19 9.59 0.65
C PRO A 122 0.94 10.24 -0.14
N SER A 123 0.61 10.86 -1.27
CA SER A 123 1.52 11.79 -1.94
C SER A 123 1.66 13.08 -1.11
N GLY A 124 2.83 13.72 -1.19
CA GLY A 124 3.14 14.93 -0.46
C GLY A 124 2.78 16.21 -1.21
N ARG A 125 2.73 17.34 -0.49
CA ARG A 125 2.44 18.66 -1.06
C ARG A 125 3.39 19.06 -2.19
N ALA A 126 4.64 18.64 -2.12
CA ALA A 126 5.62 18.86 -3.19
C ALA A 126 5.18 18.20 -4.51
N THR A 127 4.71 16.95 -4.45
CA THR A 127 4.11 16.25 -5.59
C THR A 127 2.87 16.98 -6.11
N TRP A 128 1.98 17.43 -5.23
CA TRP A 128 0.76 18.12 -5.65
C TRP A 128 1.07 19.39 -6.45
N LEU A 129 2.04 20.18 -5.98
CA LEU A 129 2.51 21.38 -6.68
C LEU A 129 3.22 21.05 -8.00
N ALA A 130 3.96 19.95 -8.05
CA ALA A 130 4.61 19.51 -9.28
C ALA A 130 3.57 19.08 -10.33
N VAL A 131 2.58 18.28 -9.94
CA VAL A 131 1.46 17.87 -10.79
C VAL A 131 0.67 19.10 -11.25
N GLU A 132 0.37 20.04 -10.36
CA GLU A 132 -0.33 21.29 -10.69
C GLU A 132 0.38 22.08 -11.79
N LYS A 133 1.72 22.11 -11.80
CA LYS A 133 2.51 22.79 -12.84
C LYS A 133 2.49 22.05 -14.18
N LEU A 134 2.30 20.73 -14.17
CA LEU A 134 2.20 19.91 -15.38
C LEU A 134 0.81 19.93 -16.01
N LEU A 135 -0.21 20.34 -15.26
CA LEU A 135 -1.57 20.42 -15.78
C LEU A 135 -1.65 21.41 -16.96
N PRO A 136 -2.21 20.98 -18.12
CA PRO A 136 -2.52 21.85 -19.23
C PRO A 136 -3.14 23.19 -18.80
N SER A 137 -2.78 24.28 -19.48
CA SER A 137 -3.28 25.63 -19.17
C SER A 137 -4.74 25.87 -19.58
N LYS A 138 -5.41 24.87 -20.18
CA LYS A 138 -6.81 24.97 -20.58
C LYS A 138 -7.74 25.01 -19.36
N SER A 139 -8.85 25.71 -19.48
CA SER A 139 -9.78 25.95 -18.37
C SER A 139 -10.60 24.72 -18.01
N ASP A 140 -10.92 23.85 -18.96
CA ASP A 140 -11.84 22.71 -18.82
C ASP A 140 -11.15 21.36 -18.57
N ILE A 141 -9.98 21.39 -17.93
CA ILE A 141 -9.19 20.20 -17.68
C ILE A 141 -9.93 19.16 -16.83
N ARG A 142 -9.88 17.90 -17.26
CA ARG A 142 -10.36 16.75 -16.49
C ARG A 142 -9.20 15.93 -15.99
N MET A 143 -9.06 15.83 -14.68
CA MET A 143 -8.02 15.01 -14.05
C MET A 143 -8.62 14.00 -13.08
N ILE A 144 -8.06 12.80 -13.06
CA ILE A 144 -8.34 11.81 -12.03
C ILE A 144 -7.08 11.32 -11.30
N ASP A 145 -7.20 11.20 -9.99
CA ASP A 145 -6.28 10.48 -9.11
C ASP A 145 -6.83 9.07 -8.85
N ILE A 146 -6.12 8.04 -9.35
CA ILE A 146 -6.49 6.64 -9.14
C ILE A 146 -5.77 6.08 -7.90
N GLY A 147 -6.55 5.58 -6.93
CA GLY A 147 -6.02 5.32 -5.59
C GLY A 147 -5.90 6.62 -4.77
N SER A 148 -6.89 7.51 -4.89
CA SER A 148 -6.83 8.87 -4.35
C SER A 148 -6.69 8.99 -2.82
N GLY A 149 -6.84 7.90 -2.07
CA GLY A 149 -6.68 7.89 -0.63
C GLY A 149 -7.64 8.87 0.06
N PHE A 150 -7.10 9.71 0.95
CA PHE A 150 -7.87 10.77 1.61
C PHE A 150 -8.13 12.01 0.73
N GLY A 151 -7.75 11.97 -0.55
CA GLY A 151 -8.12 12.98 -1.55
C GLY A 151 -7.34 14.28 -1.48
N GLY A 152 -6.20 14.30 -0.78
CA GLY A 152 -5.40 15.52 -0.55
C GLY A 152 -5.02 16.26 -1.84
N MET A 153 -4.49 15.52 -2.83
CA MET A 153 -4.10 16.11 -4.12
C MET A 153 -5.30 16.64 -4.89
N VAL A 154 -6.36 15.85 -5.01
CA VAL A 154 -7.58 16.22 -5.76
C VAL A 154 -8.20 17.50 -5.18
N MET A 155 -8.30 17.59 -3.84
CA MET A 155 -8.78 18.79 -3.16
C MET A 155 -7.87 19.99 -3.36
N HIS A 156 -6.54 19.81 -3.28
CA HIS A 156 -5.55 20.85 -3.54
C HIS A 156 -5.73 21.44 -4.95
N LEU A 157 -5.81 20.58 -5.96
CA LEU A 157 -5.96 21.01 -7.35
C LEU A 157 -7.32 21.69 -7.62
N ALA A 158 -8.40 21.16 -7.05
CA ALA A 158 -9.73 21.76 -7.15
C ALA A 158 -9.81 23.17 -6.53
N GLU A 159 -9.00 23.46 -5.51
CA GLU A 159 -8.89 24.78 -4.89
C GLU A 159 -8.09 25.78 -5.73
N HIS A 160 -7.01 25.32 -6.39
CA HIS A 160 -6.08 26.19 -7.11
C HIS A 160 -6.43 26.33 -8.61
N ARG A 161 -7.22 25.41 -9.17
CA ARG A 161 -7.66 25.39 -10.57
C ARG A 161 -9.19 25.27 -10.67
N PRO A 162 -9.97 26.24 -10.17
CA PRO A 162 -11.42 26.10 -9.98
C PRO A 162 -12.24 25.88 -11.27
N SER A 163 -11.68 26.17 -12.44
CA SER A 163 -12.33 25.88 -13.73
C SER A 163 -12.24 24.41 -14.14
N GLY A 164 -11.27 23.67 -13.59
CA GLY A 164 -11.03 22.27 -13.90
C GLY A 164 -11.94 21.33 -13.11
N ASP A 165 -12.01 20.09 -13.60
CA ASP A 165 -12.75 19.00 -13.02
C ASP A 165 -11.79 17.95 -12.43
N PHE A 166 -11.68 17.94 -11.11
CA PHE A 166 -10.76 17.07 -10.37
C PHE A 166 -11.52 15.98 -9.64
N GLN A 167 -11.16 14.74 -9.95
CA GLN A 167 -11.82 13.55 -9.44
C GLN A 167 -10.81 12.62 -8.76
N GLY A 168 -11.26 11.90 -7.75
CA GLY A 168 -10.51 10.82 -7.12
C GLY A 168 -11.33 9.53 -7.11
N ILE A 169 -10.72 8.41 -7.47
CA ILE A 169 -11.32 7.08 -7.31
C ILE A 169 -10.51 6.30 -6.27
N GLU A 170 -11.21 5.68 -5.33
CA GLU A 170 -10.59 4.92 -4.25
C GLU A 170 -11.39 3.64 -3.96
N LEU A 171 -10.67 2.54 -3.77
CA LEU A 171 -11.24 1.23 -3.52
C LEU A 171 -11.49 1.02 -2.02
N ALA A 172 -10.59 1.53 -1.17
CA ALA A 172 -10.67 1.43 0.28
C ALA A 172 -11.82 2.28 0.84
N PRO A 173 -12.76 1.68 1.61
CA PRO A 173 -13.94 2.40 2.11
C PRO A 173 -13.61 3.59 3.02
N LEU A 174 -12.60 3.47 3.89
CA LEU A 174 -12.30 4.53 4.87
C LEU A 174 -11.70 5.78 4.20
N PRO A 175 -10.63 5.69 3.38
CA PRO A 175 -10.08 6.87 2.72
C PRO A 175 -11.09 7.54 1.78
N TRP A 176 -11.87 6.76 1.02
CA TRP A 176 -12.96 7.28 0.19
C TRP A 176 -14.01 8.05 1.00
N LEU A 177 -14.51 7.48 2.10
CA LEU A 177 -15.55 8.13 2.90
C LEU A 177 -15.00 9.42 3.51
N ALA A 178 -13.77 9.37 4.03
CA ALA A 178 -13.12 10.53 4.60
C ALA A 178 -12.87 11.64 3.56
N SER A 179 -12.39 11.33 2.36
CA SER A 179 -12.18 12.33 1.30
C SER A 179 -13.49 13.01 0.90
N ARG A 180 -14.57 12.24 0.75
CA ARG A 180 -15.92 12.76 0.47
C ARG A 180 -16.44 13.67 1.59
N LEU A 181 -16.26 13.29 2.85
CA LEU A 181 -16.71 14.09 4.00
C LEU A 181 -15.89 15.37 4.14
N ILE A 182 -14.56 15.29 4.05
CA ILE A 182 -13.66 16.44 4.15
C ILE A 182 -13.96 17.44 3.03
N ALA A 183 -14.11 16.98 1.79
CA ALA A 183 -14.44 17.84 0.66
C ALA A 183 -15.79 18.55 0.87
N ARG A 184 -16.81 17.81 1.34
CA ARG A 184 -18.13 18.39 1.65
C ARG A 184 -18.06 19.43 2.77
N LEU A 185 -17.34 19.15 3.86
CA LEU A 185 -17.17 20.08 4.98
C LEU A 185 -16.42 21.35 4.55
N ARG A 186 -15.42 21.22 3.68
CA ARG A 186 -14.65 22.33 3.12
C ARG A 186 -15.36 23.07 1.99
N ARG A 187 -16.53 22.58 1.54
CA ARG A 187 -17.20 23.06 0.31
C ARG A 187 -16.27 23.04 -0.91
N ASN A 188 -15.37 22.08 -0.96
CA ASN A 188 -14.41 21.90 -2.04
C ASN A 188 -15.11 21.21 -3.24
N PRO A 189 -14.88 21.65 -4.49
CA PRO A 189 -15.57 21.12 -5.67
C PRO A 189 -15.05 19.75 -6.15
N ALA A 190 -13.98 19.21 -5.54
CA ALA A 190 -13.46 17.88 -5.82
C ALA A 190 -14.52 16.79 -5.66
N ARG A 191 -14.50 15.80 -6.57
CA ARG A 191 -15.44 14.66 -6.55
C ARG A 191 -14.73 13.36 -6.24
N PHE A 192 -15.30 12.55 -5.35
CA PHE A 192 -14.71 11.28 -4.92
C PHE A 192 -15.65 10.11 -5.16
N MET A 193 -15.15 9.09 -5.86
CA MET A 193 -15.86 7.87 -6.22
C MET A 193 -15.28 6.68 -5.47
N ARG A 194 -16.16 5.79 -5.00
CA ARG A 194 -15.72 4.49 -4.48
C ARG A 194 -15.78 3.49 -5.61
N GLY A 195 -14.65 2.89 -5.96
CA GLY A 195 -14.64 1.94 -7.06
C GLY A 195 -13.25 1.44 -7.39
N ASP A 196 -13.24 0.44 -8.25
CA ASP A 196 -12.04 -0.04 -8.90
C ASP A 196 -11.83 0.74 -10.20
N TYR A 197 -10.65 1.34 -10.36
CA TYR A 197 -10.33 2.12 -11.56
C TYR A 197 -10.25 1.24 -12.80
N GLU A 198 -10.09 -0.08 -12.67
CA GLU A 198 -10.15 -1.00 -13.81
C GLU A 198 -11.49 -0.91 -14.56
N ASN A 199 -12.58 -0.61 -13.84
CA ASN A 199 -13.94 -0.48 -14.39
C ASN A 199 -14.28 0.95 -14.84
N LEU A 200 -13.38 1.91 -14.62
CA LEU A 200 -13.55 3.30 -15.03
C LEU A 200 -12.95 3.50 -16.43
N SER A 201 -13.64 4.23 -17.31
CA SER A 201 -13.06 4.62 -18.61
C SER A 201 -12.08 5.78 -18.41
N LEU A 202 -10.84 5.62 -18.89
CA LEU A 202 -9.82 6.69 -18.84
C LEU A 202 -9.96 7.70 -19.98
N ALA A 203 -10.79 7.43 -20.98
CA ALA A 203 -10.97 8.29 -22.16
C ALA A 203 -11.46 9.71 -21.82
N SER A 204 -12.16 9.88 -20.70
CA SER A 204 -12.73 11.18 -20.32
C SER A 204 -11.76 12.12 -19.61
N TYR A 205 -10.51 11.71 -19.42
CA TYR A 205 -9.52 12.44 -18.63
C TYR A 205 -8.36 12.91 -19.48
N ASP A 206 -7.97 14.17 -19.29
CA ASP A 206 -6.77 14.76 -19.89
C ASP A 206 -5.52 14.36 -19.12
N VAL A 207 -5.67 14.14 -17.80
CA VAL A 207 -4.58 13.76 -16.92
C VAL A 207 -5.03 12.64 -15.98
N VAL A 208 -4.28 11.54 -15.94
CA VAL A 208 -4.45 10.46 -14.97
C VAL A 208 -3.22 10.44 -14.08
N PHE A 209 -3.39 10.54 -12.76
CA PHE A 209 -2.30 10.40 -11.80
C PHE A 209 -2.45 9.09 -11.01
N ALA A 210 -1.33 8.40 -10.81
CA ALA A 210 -1.26 7.14 -10.12
C ALA A 210 -0.09 7.07 -9.12
N TYR A 211 -0.39 6.77 -7.86
CA TYR A 211 0.62 6.35 -6.88
C TYR A 211 0.21 5.00 -6.30
N LEU A 212 0.48 3.94 -7.07
CA LEU A 212 -0.05 2.59 -6.84
C LEU A 212 1.05 1.65 -6.32
N SER A 213 1.51 0.73 -7.17
CA SER A 213 2.61 -0.20 -6.88
C SER A 213 3.20 -0.73 -8.20
N PRO A 214 4.44 -1.27 -8.18
CA PRO A 214 5.04 -1.87 -9.36
C PRO A 214 4.21 -3.00 -9.99
N ALA A 215 3.40 -3.69 -9.19
CA ALA A 215 2.54 -4.78 -9.67
C ALA A 215 1.33 -4.27 -10.47
N ALA A 216 0.83 -3.07 -10.17
CA ALA A 216 -0.32 -2.48 -10.84
C ALA A 216 0.06 -1.74 -12.14
N MET A 217 1.27 -1.19 -12.23
CA MET A 217 1.69 -0.33 -13.34
C MET A 217 1.57 -0.95 -14.74
N PRO A 218 1.91 -2.23 -14.99
CA PRO A 218 1.75 -2.82 -16.33
C PRO A 218 0.30 -2.87 -16.82
N ALA A 219 -0.64 -3.22 -15.93
CA ALA A 219 -2.06 -3.27 -16.28
C ALA A 219 -2.63 -1.87 -16.51
N LEU A 220 -2.26 -0.91 -15.65
CA LEU A 220 -2.61 0.49 -15.82
C LEU A 220 -2.08 1.03 -17.16
N TRP A 221 -0.83 0.72 -17.52
CA TRP A 221 -0.23 1.16 -18.77
C TRP A 221 -1.02 0.66 -19.99
N HIS A 222 -1.34 -0.63 -20.04
CA HIS A 222 -2.15 -1.20 -21.13
C HIS A 222 -3.52 -0.52 -21.24
N LYS A 223 -4.17 -0.26 -20.10
CA LYS A 223 -5.46 0.45 -20.06
C LYS A 223 -5.32 1.89 -20.54
N ALA A 224 -4.28 2.60 -20.11
CA ALA A 224 -4.00 3.97 -20.54
C ALA A 224 -3.80 4.05 -22.05
N CYS A 225 -2.94 3.21 -22.63
CA CYS A 225 -2.74 3.18 -24.09
C CYS A 225 -4.00 2.82 -24.89
N ALA A 226 -4.89 2.01 -24.31
CA ALA A 226 -6.11 1.58 -24.98
C ALA A 226 -7.24 2.62 -24.92
N GLU A 227 -7.32 3.39 -23.83
CA GLU A 227 -8.50 4.21 -23.54
C GLU A 227 -8.23 5.71 -23.56
N MET A 228 -7.03 6.16 -23.18
CA MET A 228 -6.73 7.59 -23.11
C MET A 228 -6.58 8.20 -24.51
N HIS A 229 -7.01 9.44 -24.66
CA HIS A 229 -6.92 10.15 -25.94
C HIS A 229 -5.49 10.64 -26.22
N SER A 230 -5.14 10.78 -27.50
CA SER A 230 -3.83 11.33 -27.85
C SER A 230 -3.66 12.75 -27.31
N GLY A 231 -2.47 13.04 -26.76
CA GLY A 231 -2.15 14.29 -26.09
C GLY A 231 -2.56 14.36 -24.61
N SER A 232 -3.23 13.34 -24.08
CA SER A 232 -3.45 13.19 -22.63
C SER A 232 -2.18 12.70 -21.92
N LEU A 233 -2.14 12.86 -20.60
CA LEU A 233 -0.96 12.64 -19.78
C LEU A 233 -1.23 11.63 -18.66
N LEU A 234 -0.49 10.53 -18.63
CA LEU A 234 -0.40 9.64 -17.48
C LEU A 234 0.79 10.07 -16.62
N LEU A 235 0.56 10.27 -15.32
CA LEU A 235 1.57 10.57 -14.32
C LEU A 235 1.65 9.43 -13.31
N SER A 236 2.87 9.01 -12.96
CA SER A 236 3.07 8.05 -11.88
C SER A 236 4.16 8.49 -10.91
N LEU A 237 3.84 8.47 -9.62
CA LEU A 237 4.80 8.73 -8.55
C LEU A 237 5.51 7.43 -8.17
N GLU A 238 6.84 7.49 -8.04
CA GLU A 238 7.77 6.43 -7.60
C GLU A 238 7.88 5.21 -8.53
N PHE A 239 6.84 4.87 -9.29
CA PHE A 239 6.76 3.61 -10.02
C PHE A 239 6.79 3.83 -11.54
N PRO A 240 7.93 3.57 -12.21
CA PRO A 240 7.98 3.61 -13.66
C PRO A 240 7.22 2.42 -14.28
N VAL A 241 6.79 2.57 -15.53
CA VAL A 241 6.21 1.47 -16.31
C VAL A 241 7.35 0.62 -16.92
N PRO A 242 7.42 -0.69 -16.64
CA PRO A 242 8.44 -1.55 -17.24
C PRO A 242 8.34 -1.58 -18.77
N GLY A 243 9.44 -1.23 -19.45
CA GLY A 243 9.53 -1.26 -20.91
C GLY A 243 8.89 -0.07 -21.63
N ALA A 244 8.41 0.96 -20.92
CA ALA A 244 7.93 2.20 -21.51
C ALA A 244 8.72 3.40 -20.95
N GLU A 245 9.53 4.03 -21.80
CA GLU A 245 10.34 5.19 -21.41
C GLU A 245 9.44 6.42 -21.17
N PRO A 246 9.56 7.09 -20.01
CA PRO A 246 8.80 8.31 -19.72
C PRO A 246 9.36 9.50 -20.50
N GLN A 247 8.47 10.33 -21.06
CA GLN A 247 8.85 11.60 -21.69
C GLN A 247 9.09 12.71 -20.65
N LEU A 248 8.55 12.55 -19.44
CA LEU A 248 8.75 13.47 -18.32
C LEU A 248 9.29 12.72 -17.11
N MET A 249 10.34 13.27 -16.50
CA MET A 249 10.89 12.77 -15.25
C MET A 249 11.36 13.96 -14.42
N LEU A 250 10.86 14.06 -13.19
CA LEU A 250 11.25 15.13 -12.27
C LEU A 250 11.19 14.66 -10.82
N HIS A 251 11.90 15.37 -9.96
CA HIS A 251 11.92 15.15 -8.52
C HIS A 251 11.10 16.25 -7.84
N PRO A 252 9.88 15.97 -7.34
CA PRO A 252 9.09 16.99 -6.64
C PRO A 252 9.78 17.54 -5.39
N GLN A 253 10.61 16.73 -4.73
CA GLN A 253 11.39 17.08 -3.55
C GLN A 253 12.76 16.40 -3.61
N GLU A 254 13.82 17.08 -3.17
CA GLU A 254 15.16 16.47 -3.06
C GLU A 254 15.14 15.24 -2.14
N GLY A 255 15.67 14.12 -2.63
CA GLY A 255 15.65 12.84 -1.91
C GLY A 255 14.27 12.19 -1.80
N GLY A 256 13.23 12.77 -2.42
CA GLY A 256 11.89 12.22 -2.50
C GLY A 256 11.67 11.31 -3.71
N PRO A 257 10.48 10.69 -3.83
CA PRO A 257 10.14 9.82 -4.95
C PRO A 257 10.09 10.60 -6.27
N GLU A 258 10.56 9.99 -7.36
CA GLU A 258 10.49 10.53 -8.71
C GLU A 258 9.05 10.56 -9.25
N LEU A 259 8.71 11.56 -10.03
CA LEU A 259 7.46 11.63 -10.79
C LEU A 259 7.75 11.40 -12.27
N TYR A 260 7.13 10.36 -12.82
CA TYR A 260 7.22 9.99 -14.24
C TYR A 260 5.97 10.43 -14.98
N GLY A 261 6.11 10.78 -16.26
CA GLY A 261 4.99 11.15 -17.12
C GLY A 261 5.10 10.60 -18.54
N TRP A 262 3.96 10.14 -19.06
CA TRP A 262 3.81 9.65 -20.42
C TRP A 262 2.66 10.34 -21.15
N TYR A 263 2.95 10.92 -22.31
CA TYR A 263 1.92 11.43 -23.22
C TYR A 263 1.42 10.29 -24.11
N MET A 264 0.08 10.21 -24.26
CA MET A 264 -0.61 9.18 -25.06
C MET A 264 -0.80 9.57 -26.52
#